data_AF-A0A2I0STH7-F1
#
_entry.id   AF-A0A2I0STH7-F1
#
_cell.length_a   1.000
_cell.length_b   1.000
_cell.length_c   1.000
_cell.angle_alpha   90.00
_cell.angle_beta   90.00
_cell.angle_gamma   90.00
#
_symmetry.space_group_name_H-M   'P 1'
#
loop_
_entity.id
_entity.type
_entity.pdbx_description
1 polymer ?
#
loop_
_entity_poly.entity_id
_entity_poly.type
_entity_poly.pdbx_seq_one_letter_code
_entity_poly.pdbx_strand_id
1 'polypeptide(L)'
;MAAHLRSEDGWLLVGDRRIVVEVDLGLFLPDTGLWGGVLRNIPRGLASSVRDVEARLQLQTGQARRIRLLAGPDDETSVPFIGEGSAPF
;
A
#
# COMPACT_ATOMS: atom_id res chain seq x y z
N MET A 1 10.79 -21.05 10.36
CA MET A 1 9.40 -20.53 10.45
C MET A 1 9.36 -19.22 9.71
N ALA A 2 8.80 -19.19 8.49
CA ALA A 2 8.59 -17.94 7.78
C ALA A 2 7.53 -17.14 8.55
N ALA A 3 7.86 -15.92 8.98
CA ALA A 3 6.88 -15.01 9.54
C ALA A 3 5.73 -14.89 8.52
N HIS A 4 4.52 -15.30 8.88
CA HIS A 4 3.36 -15.00 8.06
C HIS A 4 3.21 -13.49 8.06
N LEU A 5 3.68 -12.90 6.96
CA LEU A 5 3.43 -11.54 6.52
C LEU A 5 1.92 -11.32 6.66
N ARG A 6 1.51 -10.47 7.59
CA ARG A 6 0.10 -10.28 7.90
C ARG A 6 -0.55 -9.62 6.69
N SER A 7 -1.34 -10.37 5.94
CA SER A 7 -2.34 -9.78 5.06
C SER A 7 -3.43 -9.17 5.94
N GLU A 8 -3.66 -7.86 5.82
CA GLU A 8 -4.73 -7.17 6.54
C GLU A 8 -5.55 -6.29 5.58
N ASP A 9 -6.82 -6.05 5.92
CA ASP A 9 -7.63 -5.10 5.17
C ASP A 9 -7.23 -3.66 5.54
N GLY A 10 -7.04 -2.83 4.52
CA GLY A 10 -6.75 -1.41 4.68
C GLY A 10 -7.62 -0.55 3.80
N TRP A 11 -7.43 0.75 3.96
CA TRP A 11 -8.00 1.76 3.06
C TRP A 11 -6.88 2.46 2.30
N LEU A 12 -6.98 2.37 0.98
CA LEU A 12 -6.23 3.22 0.07
C LEU A 12 -7.01 4.52 -0.16
N LEU A 13 -6.37 5.64 0.16
CA LEU A 13 -6.88 6.99 0.00
C LEU A 13 -6.15 7.64 -1.18
N VAL A 14 -6.87 8.00 -2.24
CA VAL A 14 -6.33 8.65 -3.44
C VAL A 14 -7.21 9.84 -3.79
N GLY A 15 -6.70 11.05 -3.60
CA GLY A 15 -7.55 12.26 -3.64
C GLY A 15 -8.73 12.12 -2.67
N ASP A 16 -9.95 12.28 -3.16
CA ASP A 16 -11.18 12.14 -2.37
C ASP A 16 -11.73 10.69 -2.33
N ARG A 17 -11.04 9.73 -2.97
CA ARG A 17 -11.50 8.34 -3.04
C ARG A 17 -10.91 7.53 -1.89
N ARG A 18 -11.77 6.73 -1.25
CA ARG A 18 -11.40 5.71 -0.27
C ARG A 18 -11.76 4.33 -0.80
N ILE A 19 -10.79 3.44 -0.87
CA ILE A 19 -10.91 2.13 -1.52
C ILE A 19 -10.46 1.08 -0.51
N VAL A 20 -11.26 0.04 -0.34
CA VAL A 20 -10.88 -1.12 0.48
C VAL A 20 -9.88 -1.95 -0.32
N VAL A 21 -8.76 -2.26 0.30
CA VAL A 21 -7.66 -3.03 -0.31
C VAL A 21 -7.16 -4.04 0.70
N GLU A 22 -6.69 -5.19 0.23
CA GLU A 22 -5.89 -6.08 1.07
C GLU A 22 -4.44 -5.62 1.02
N VAL A 23 -3.76 -5.62 2.15
CA VAL A 23 -2.38 -5.16 2.29
C VAL A 23 -1.52 -6.32 2.74
N ASP A 24 -0.55 -6.69 1.91
CA ASP A 24 0.48 -7.67 2.23
C ASP A 24 1.79 -6.93 2.51
N LEU A 25 2.08 -6.67 3.79
CA LEU A 25 3.31 -5.99 4.22
C LEU A 25 4.49 -6.94 4.12
N GLY A 26 5.44 -6.63 3.24
CA GLY A 26 6.58 -7.50 2.90
C GLY A 26 7.97 -6.91 3.22
N LEU A 27 8.06 -5.59 3.39
CA LEU A 27 9.32 -4.87 3.56
C LEU A 27 9.24 -3.93 4.76
N PHE A 28 10.21 -4.02 5.66
CA PHE A 28 10.41 -3.06 6.73
C PHE A 28 11.91 -2.85 6.97
N LEU A 29 12.36 -1.62 6.76
CA LEU A 29 13.75 -1.18 6.90
C LEU A 29 13.81 -0.05 7.93
N PRO A 30 13.86 -0.37 9.24
CA PRO A 30 13.72 0.61 10.32
C PRO A 30 14.77 1.72 10.26
N ASP A 31 16.01 1.39 9.91
CA ASP A 31 17.12 2.36 9.86
C ASP A 31 16.94 3.45 8.79
N THR A 32 16.11 3.17 7.78
CA THR A 32 15.82 4.10 6.68
C THR A 32 14.43 4.73 6.80
N GLY A 33 13.60 4.24 7.73
CA GLY A 33 12.18 4.59 7.77
C GLY A 33 11.41 4.19 6.50
N LEU A 34 11.90 3.17 5.78
CA LEU A 34 11.21 2.64 4.61
C LEU A 34 10.42 1.39 5.00
N TRP A 35 9.22 1.30 4.47
CA TRP A 35 8.35 0.15 4.63
C TRP A 35 7.54 -0.03 3.36
N GLY A 36 7.03 -1.22 3.11
CA GLY A 36 6.35 -1.50 1.85
C GLY A 36 5.77 -2.89 1.79
N GLY A 37 5.14 -3.16 0.65
CA GLY A 37 4.38 -4.37 0.44
C GLY A 37 3.63 -4.34 -0.87
N VAL A 38 2.57 -5.14 -0.92
CA VAL A 38 1.68 -5.26 -2.08
C VAL A 38 0.26 -4.93 -1.64
N LEU A 39 -0.39 -4.00 -2.33
CA LEU A 39 -1.83 -3.81 -2.23
C LEU A 39 -2.52 -4.76 -3.20
N ARG A 40 -3.54 -5.49 -2.77
CA ARG A 40 -4.36 -6.36 -3.62
C ARG A 40 -5.78 -5.83 -3.73
N ASN A 41 -6.53 -6.37 -4.70
CA ASN A 41 -7.89 -5.97 -5.04
C ASN A 41 -8.01 -4.50 -5.49
N ILE A 42 -6.95 -3.96 -6.10
CA ILE A 42 -6.96 -2.61 -6.65
C ILE A 42 -7.81 -2.60 -7.93
N PRO A 43 -8.76 -1.65 -8.09
CA PRO A 43 -9.51 -1.50 -9.33
C PRO A 43 -8.58 -1.21 -10.51
N ARG A 44 -8.73 -1.93 -11.63
CA ARG A 44 -7.84 -1.82 -12.82
C ARG A 44 -7.66 -0.38 -13.33
N GLY A 45 -8.72 0.44 -13.30
CA GLY A 45 -8.65 1.85 -13.73
C GLY A 45 -7.93 2.78 -12.75
N LEU A 46 -7.63 2.32 -11.53
CA LEU A 46 -6.93 3.09 -10.51
C LEU A 46 -5.42 2.92 -10.63
N ALA A 47 -4.93 1.70 -10.86
CA ALA A 47 -3.49 1.42 -10.93
C ALA A 47 -2.77 2.26 -12.02
N SER A 48 -3.43 2.50 -13.15
CA SER A 48 -2.91 3.34 -14.24
C SER A 48 -3.02 4.85 -13.97
N SER A 49 -3.96 5.29 -13.14
CA SER A 49 -4.22 6.71 -12.85
C SER A 49 -3.52 7.24 -11.59
N VAL A 50 -2.99 6.37 -10.74
CA VAL A 50 -2.40 6.74 -9.43
C VAL A 50 -0.88 6.94 -9.50
N ARG A 51 -0.22 6.69 -10.63
CA ARG A 51 1.26 6.78 -10.74
C ARG A 51 1.84 8.12 -10.24
N ASP A 52 1.09 9.21 -10.40
CA ASP A 52 1.52 10.56 -10.00
C ASP A 52 0.61 11.22 -8.93
N VAL A 53 -0.33 10.47 -8.35
CA VAL A 53 -1.26 11.01 -7.36
C VAL A 53 -0.78 10.68 -5.95
N GLU A 54 -0.87 11.65 -5.04
CA GLU A 54 -0.58 11.39 -3.62
C GLU A 54 -1.55 10.32 -3.09
N ALA A 55 -1.00 9.15 -2.78
CA ALA A 55 -1.73 8.05 -2.17
C ALA A 55 -1.39 7.95 -0.68
N ARG A 56 -2.38 7.62 0.14
CA ARG A 56 -2.20 7.32 1.55
C ARG A 56 -2.80 5.96 1.87
N LEU A 57 -2.10 5.19 2.69
CA LEU A 57 -2.56 3.91 3.19
C LEU A 57 -2.92 4.03 4.67
N GLN A 58 -4.11 3.58 5.02
CA GLN A 58 -4.57 3.46 6.40
C GLN A 58 -4.87 2.00 6.70
N LEU A 59 -4.12 1.41 7.63
CA LEU A 59 -4.40 0.07 8.19
C LEU A 59 -5.52 0.16 9.24
N GLN A 60 -6.12 -0.96 9.64
CA GLN A 60 -7.34 -0.96 10.47
C GLN A 60 -7.18 -0.18 11.78
N THR A 61 -6.01 -0.29 12.40
CA THR A 61 -5.68 0.33 13.69
C THR A 61 -4.70 1.50 13.56
N GLY A 62 -4.32 1.85 12.33
CA GLY A 62 -3.22 2.75 12.03
C GLY A 62 -3.65 4.16 11.64
N GLN A 63 -2.69 5.09 11.73
CA GLN A 63 -2.81 6.38 11.06
C GLN A 63 -2.62 6.21 9.55
N ALA A 64 -3.28 7.06 8.77
CA ALA A 64 -3.00 7.15 7.34
C ALA A 64 -1.55 7.62 7.12
N ARG A 65 -0.78 6.85 6.34
CA ARG A 65 0.59 7.16 5.95
C ARG A 65 0.70 7.36 4.46
N ARG A 66 1.53 8.32 4.06
CA ARG A 66 1.81 8.54 2.64
C ARG A 66 2.56 7.34 2.07
N ILE A 67 2.11 6.90 0.90
CA ILE A 67 2.77 5.84 0.14
C ILE A 67 2.92 6.29 -1.32
N ARG A 68 3.89 5.68 -1.99
CA ARG A 68 4.05 5.74 -3.44
C ARG A 68 3.73 4.36 -3.99
N LEU A 69 2.76 4.32 -4.90
CA LEU A 69 2.51 3.12 -5.68
C LEU A 69 3.63 2.95 -6.71
N LEU A 70 4.15 1.74 -6.79
CA LEU A 70 5.12 1.33 -7.79
C LEU A 70 4.38 0.67 -8.95
N ALA A 71 4.94 0.72 -10.16
CA ALA A 71 4.33 0.09 -11.31
C ALA A 71 4.17 -1.42 -11.06
N GLY A 72 2.93 -1.88 -10.98
CA GLY A 72 2.58 -3.29 -11.13
C GLY A 72 2.41 -3.62 -12.62
N PRO A 73 2.49 -4.90 -13.01
CA PRO A 73 2.13 -5.31 -14.37
C PRO A 73 0.67 -4.93 -14.66
N ASP A 74 0.38 -4.45 -15.88
CA ASP A 74 -0.88 -3.82 -16.26
C ASP A 74 -2.14 -4.70 -16.10
N ASP A 75 -1.97 -6.01 -15.87
CA ASP A 75 -3.04 -7.00 -15.73
C ASP A 75 -3.30 -7.49 -14.30
N GLU A 76 -2.47 -7.13 -13.31
CA GLU A 76 -2.63 -7.61 -11.94
C GLU A 76 -3.38 -6.60 -11.07
N THR A 77 -4.35 -7.09 -10.29
CA THR A 77 -5.04 -6.33 -9.22
C THR A 77 -4.13 -6.08 -8.00
N SER A 78 -2.83 -6.30 -8.18
CA SER A 78 -1.77 -6.24 -7.18
C SER A 78 -0.80 -5.12 -7.54
N VAL A 79 -0.63 -4.15 -6.64
CA VAL A 79 0.21 -2.98 -6.86
C VAL A 79 1.24 -2.90 -5.74
N PRO A 80 2.54 -3.04 -6.04
CA PRO A 80 3.58 -2.84 -5.05
C PRO A 80 3.62 -1.39 -4.61
N PHE A 81 4.03 -1.15 -3.36
CA PHE A 81 4.14 0.21 -2.83
C PHE A 81 5.29 0.36 -1.84
N ILE A 82 5.74 1.60 -1.67
CA ILE A 82 6.68 2.02 -0.62
C ILE A 82 6.09 3.18 0.15
N GLY A 83 6.13 3.11 1.47
CA GLY A 83 5.90 4.24 2.36
C GLY A 83 7.19 4.75 2.99
N GLU A 84 7.16 6.01 3.39
CA GLU A 84 8.25 6.68 4.10
C GLU A 84 7.82 7.01 5.53
N GLY A 85 8.79 7.05 6.45
CA GLY A 85 8.60 7.33 7.86
C GLY A 85 8.23 6.09 8.68
N SER A 86 7.59 6.31 9.83
CA SER A 86 7.15 5.22 10.70
C SER A 86 6.08 4.38 10.02
N ALA A 87 6.30 3.07 9.98
CA ALA A 87 5.31 2.13 9.46
C ALA A 87 3.98 2.24 10.23
N PRO A 88 2.83 1.97 9.61
CA PRO A 88 1.51 2.23 10.20
C PRO A 88 0.99 1.13 11.16
N PHE A 89 1.87 0.30 11.72
CA PHE A 89 1.54 -0.81 12.63
C PHE A 89 2.15 -0.65 14.02
#